data_AF-A0A7E4WBZ0-F1
#
_entry.id   AF-A0A7E4WBZ0-F1
#
_cell.length_a   1.000
_cell.length_b   1.000
_cell.length_c   1.000
_cell.angle_alpha   90.00
_cell.angle_beta   90.00
_cell.angle_gamma   90.00
#
_symmetry.space_group_name_H-M   'P 1'
#
loop_
_entity.id
_entity.type
_entity.pdbx_description
1 polymer ?
#
loop_
_entity_poly.entity_id
_entity_poly.type
_entity_poly.pdbx_seq_one_letter_code
_entity_poly.pdbx_strand_id
1 'polypeptide(L)'
;MDASLSFDEAFGKTGNMCRACRLSKCLSVGLDPNAVQSEREKTSKKLNLADLPTPTTSPDVIVKEECSKIVEERITDVLSMRCSENDGYLFLTNHNIDFTSTTCKSAQSLLFAAVLKAAAYIQKFSSIFDLNVYEQRTLLKTGILCIALIQMAEDCYKCSQLQTHQIDNSFTDTIVQCRNEVLTVCHTSSSFDYLKILVLLNKVKDNKFLNKVRSRVFVLMTSGTETSLSQRLSGIEFLGSMLMMIVNVESYARQLSEELFMFSLFQGSDYDDICSLLKL
;
A
#
# COMPACT_ATOMS: atom_id res chain seq x y z
N MET A 1 43.88 -23.56 43.97
CA MET A 1 43.71 -24.87 43.34
C MET A 1 42.65 -24.70 42.28
N ASP A 2 43.13 -24.22 41.14
CA ASP A 2 42.32 -23.73 40.03
C ASP A 2 41.89 -24.91 39.15
N ALA A 3 40.59 -25.19 39.13
CA ALA A 3 39.98 -26.12 38.20
C ALA A 3 39.39 -25.32 37.03
N SER A 4 40.25 -24.84 36.14
CA SER A 4 39.86 -24.38 34.81
C SER A 4 39.55 -25.61 33.95
N LEU A 5 38.32 -26.13 34.07
CA LEU A 5 37.79 -27.09 33.11
C LEU A 5 37.48 -26.35 31.81
N SER A 6 38.21 -26.69 30.76
CA SER A 6 38.06 -26.18 29.41
C SER A 6 36.65 -26.50 28.88
N PHE A 7 35.92 -25.44 28.52
CA PHE A 7 34.57 -25.51 27.96
C PHE A 7 34.53 -26.23 26.57
N ASP A 8 35.70 -26.57 26.03
CA ASP A 8 35.87 -27.04 24.66
C ASP A 8 35.85 -28.57 24.48
N GLU A 9 36.01 -29.38 25.55
CA GLU A 9 36.11 -30.84 25.39
C GLU A 9 34.77 -31.60 25.46
N ALA A 10 33.66 -30.96 25.86
CA ALA A 10 32.35 -31.61 25.94
C ALA A 10 31.51 -31.51 24.64
N PHE A 11 31.91 -30.67 23.67
CA PHE A 11 31.22 -30.58 22.37
C PHE A 11 31.84 -31.53 21.34
N GLY A 12 31.83 -32.82 21.67
CA GLY A 12 32.06 -33.87 20.69
C GLY A 12 31.08 -33.75 19.51
N LYS A 13 31.60 -33.45 18.32
CA LYS A 13 31.07 -33.86 17.00
C LYS A 13 29.56 -33.65 16.72
N THR A 14 28.88 -32.67 17.30
CA THR A 14 27.45 -32.36 17.03
C THR A 14 27.20 -30.95 16.45
N GLY A 15 28.23 -30.31 15.86
CA GLY A 15 28.21 -28.92 15.38
C GLY A 15 27.15 -28.53 14.33
N ASN A 16 26.26 -29.45 13.94
CA ASN A 16 25.16 -29.25 13.00
C ASN A 16 23.75 -29.49 13.59
N MET A 17 23.61 -29.79 14.89
CA MET A 17 22.29 -30.13 15.45
C MET A 17 21.28 -28.96 15.46
N CYS A 18 21.73 -27.72 15.63
CA CYS A 18 20.85 -26.55 15.61
C CYS A 18 21.53 -25.34 14.97
N ARG A 19 20.96 -24.87 13.85
CA ARG A 19 21.45 -23.69 13.13
C ARG A 19 21.34 -22.40 13.97
N ALA A 20 20.28 -22.25 14.76
CA ALA A 20 20.08 -21.08 15.62
C ALA A 20 21.12 -21.00 16.74
N CYS A 21 21.38 -22.11 17.44
CA CYS A 21 22.41 -22.16 18.49
C CYS A 21 23.82 -21.88 17.92
N ARG A 22 24.10 -22.39 16.70
CA ARG A 22 25.37 -22.12 16.02
C ARG A 22 25.52 -20.63 15.67
N LEU A 23 24.49 -20.01 15.09
CA LEU A 23 24.50 -18.58 14.79
C LEU A 23 24.68 -17.74 16.05
N SER A 24 23.96 -18.06 17.12
CA SER A 24 24.09 -17.38 18.42
C SER A 24 25.51 -17.49 18.98
N LYS A 25 26.14 -18.67 18.91
CA LYS A 25 27.55 -18.85 19.31
C LYS A 25 28.51 -18.06 18.43
N CYS A 26 28.29 -18.01 17.11
CA CYS A 26 29.09 -17.19 16.19
C CYS A 26 29.04 -15.70 16.58
N LEU A 27 27.85 -15.18 16.86
CA LEU A 27 27.69 -13.79 17.32
C LEU A 27 28.36 -13.57 18.69
N SER A 28 28.24 -14.53 19.63
CA SER A 28 28.84 -14.39 20.97
C SER A 28 30.37 -14.40 20.97
N VAL A 29 31.00 -15.05 19.99
CA VAL A 29 32.48 -15.01 19.82
C VAL A 29 32.96 -13.82 18.98
N GLY A 30 32.08 -12.86 18.69
CA GLY A 30 32.44 -11.61 18.01
C GLY A 30 32.39 -11.66 16.49
N LEU A 31 31.65 -12.59 15.89
CA LEU A 31 31.41 -12.54 14.44
C LEU A 31 30.54 -11.33 14.09
N ASP A 32 31.08 -10.39 13.31
CA ASP A 32 30.35 -9.21 12.84
C ASP A 32 29.46 -9.57 11.64
N PRO A 33 28.11 -9.48 11.75
CA PRO A 33 27.21 -9.74 10.64
C PRO A 33 27.40 -8.77 9.46
N ASN A 34 27.95 -7.58 9.68
CA ASN A 34 28.18 -6.59 8.63
C ASN A 34 29.46 -6.86 7.82
N ALA A 35 30.36 -7.70 8.34
CA ALA A 35 31.56 -8.13 7.64
C ALA A 35 31.28 -9.24 6.61
N VAL A 36 30.07 -9.83 6.63
CA VAL A 36 29.65 -10.82 5.64
C VAL A 36 29.38 -10.10 4.32
N GLN A 37 30.28 -10.27 3.37
CA GLN A 37 30.08 -9.80 2.00
C GLN A 37 28.87 -10.53 1.39
N SER A 38 28.01 -9.79 0.68
CA SER A 38 26.98 -10.40 -0.14
C SER A 38 27.62 -11.35 -1.17
N GLU A 39 26.85 -12.35 -1.60
CA GLU A 39 27.28 -13.26 -2.66
C GLU A 39 27.87 -12.43 -3.81
N ARG A 40 29.14 -12.67 -4.18
CA ARG A 40 29.78 -11.93 -5.28
C ARG A 40 28.82 -11.97 -6.45
N GLU A 41 28.40 -10.80 -6.93
CA GLU A 41 27.56 -10.71 -8.10
C GLU A 41 28.19 -11.60 -9.16
N LYS A 42 27.41 -12.61 -9.62
CA LYS A 42 27.85 -13.44 -10.74
C LYS A 42 28.22 -12.45 -11.82
N THR A 43 29.52 -12.37 -12.14
CA THR A 43 30.06 -11.42 -13.10
C THR A 43 29.38 -11.73 -14.41
N SER A 44 28.27 -11.05 -14.65
CA SER A 44 27.54 -11.12 -15.89
C SER A 44 28.53 -10.49 -16.83
N LYS A 45 29.22 -11.31 -17.63
CA LYS A 45 30.23 -10.86 -18.56
C LYS A 45 29.57 -9.76 -19.39
N LYS A 46 29.85 -8.50 -19.05
CA LYS A 46 29.63 -7.36 -19.93
C LYS A 46 30.58 -7.62 -21.08
N LEU A 47 30.10 -8.34 -22.09
CA LEU A 47 30.78 -8.42 -23.37
C LEU A 47 31.01 -6.96 -23.78
N ASN A 48 32.28 -6.60 -23.95
CA ASN A 48 32.65 -5.29 -24.45
C ASN A 48 31.92 -5.08 -25.78
N LEU A 49 31.10 -4.03 -25.82
CA LEU A 49 30.20 -3.68 -26.92
C LEU A 49 30.94 -3.25 -28.21
N ALA A 50 32.26 -3.41 -28.26
CA ALA A 50 33.12 -2.95 -29.35
C ALA A 50 33.41 -4.03 -30.40
N ASP A 51 33.25 -5.33 -30.08
CA ASP A 51 33.67 -6.43 -30.97
C ASP A 51 32.53 -7.33 -31.49
N LEU A 52 31.26 -6.95 -31.31
CA LEU A 52 30.14 -7.78 -31.78
C LEU A 52 29.55 -7.27 -33.11
N PRO A 53 29.43 -8.13 -34.15
CA PRO A 53 28.73 -7.79 -35.38
C PRO A 53 27.25 -7.46 -35.11
N THR A 54 26.68 -6.66 -36.02
CA THR A 54 25.33 -6.06 -36.09
C THR A 54 24.19 -6.83 -35.38
N PRO A 55 23.18 -6.11 -34.85
CA PRO A 55 22.32 -6.57 -33.77
C PRO A 55 21.37 -7.68 -34.23
N THR A 56 21.65 -8.90 -33.75
CA THR A 56 20.60 -9.91 -33.59
C THR A 56 20.01 -9.67 -32.21
N THR A 57 18.79 -9.15 -32.16
CA THR A 57 18.06 -8.78 -30.93
C THR A 57 18.14 -9.93 -29.91
N SER A 58 18.92 -9.75 -28.84
CA SER A 58 19.06 -10.81 -27.85
C SER A 58 17.72 -10.98 -27.10
N PRO A 59 17.31 -12.23 -26.79
CA PRO A 59 16.04 -12.51 -26.15
C PRO A 59 15.87 -11.79 -24.79
N ASP A 60 16.97 -11.49 -24.09
CA ASP A 60 16.93 -10.83 -22.78
C ASP A 60 16.47 -9.36 -22.83
N VAL A 61 16.72 -8.65 -23.93
CA VAL A 61 16.24 -7.26 -24.10
C VAL A 61 14.75 -7.25 -24.41
N ILE A 62 14.29 -8.18 -25.26
CA ILE A 62 12.89 -8.33 -25.65
C ILE A 62 12.03 -8.65 -24.41
N VAL A 63 12.49 -9.56 -23.54
CA VAL A 63 11.75 -9.96 -22.33
C VAL A 63 11.58 -8.79 -21.35
N LYS A 64 12.56 -7.88 -21.24
CA LYS A 64 12.45 -6.71 -20.34
C LYS A 64 11.41 -5.70 -20.83
N GLU A 65 11.35 -5.47 -22.13
CA GLU A 65 10.43 -4.51 -22.74
C GLU A 65 8.99 -5.03 -22.71
N GLU A 66 8.80 -6.31 -22.99
CA GLU A 66 7.49 -6.98 -22.92
C GLU A 66 6.93 -6.97 -21.49
N CYS A 67 7.78 -7.26 -20.49
CA CYS A 67 7.38 -7.12 -19.09
C CYS A 67 7.00 -5.68 -18.69
N SER A 68 7.61 -4.67 -19.32
CA SER A 68 7.25 -3.26 -19.04
C SER A 68 5.87 -2.94 -19.58
N LYS A 69 5.54 -3.41 -20.79
CA LYS A 69 4.23 -3.19 -21.42
C LYS A 69 3.10 -3.85 -20.63
N ILE A 70 3.30 -5.10 -20.20
CA ILE A 70 2.32 -5.83 -19.37
C ILE A 70 2.03 -5.07 -18.06
N VAL A 71 3.05 -4.49 -17.44
CA VAL A 71 2.88 -3.70 -16.20
C VAL A 71 2.08 -2.42 -16.48
N GLU A 72 2.34 -1.73 -17.58
CA GLU A 72 1.60 -0.52 -17.95
C GLU A 72 0.15 -0.80 -18.32
N GLU A 73 -0.10 -1.88 -19.05
CA GLU A 73 -1.45 -2.35 -19.37
C GLU A 73 -2.23 -2.65 -18.09
N ARG A 74 -1.64 -3.42 -17.16
CA ARG A 74 -2.27 -3.71 -15.86
C ARG A 74 -2.50 -2.45 -15.02
N ILE A 75 -1.57 -1.49 -15.01
CA ILE A 75 -1.78 -0.20 -14.31
C ILE A 75 -2.93 0.56 -14.97
N THR A 76 -2.99 0.59 -16.30
CA THR A 76 -4.07 1.24 -17.05
C THR A 76 -5.41 0.58 -16.76
N ASP A 77 -5.46 -0.74 -16.68
CA ASP A 77 -6.64 -1.48 -16.27
C ASP A 77 -7.10 -1.07 -14.87
N VAL A 78 -6.17 -0.94 -13.91
CA VAL A 78 -6.47 -0.47 -12.55
C VAL A 78 -7.00 0.96 -12.55
N LEU A 79 -6.38 1.87 -13.31
CA LEU A 79 -6.82 3.26 -13.44
C LEU A 79 -8.18 3.37 -14.16
N SER A 80 -8.52 2.41 -15.01
CA SER A 80 -9.82 2.30 -15.64
C SER A 80 -10.90 1.69 -14.72
N MET A 81 -10.51 1.18 -13.54
CA MET A 81 -11.44 0.65 -12.54
C MET A 81 -12.19 1.75 -11.81
N ARG A 82 -13.02 2.50 -12.53
CA ARG A 82 -14.09 3.23 -11.88
C ARG A 82 -15.16 2.20 -11.55
N CYS A 83 -15.46 2.03 -10.26
CA CYS A 83 -16.71 1.37 -9.89
C CYS A 83 -17.82 2.09 -10.66
N SER A 84 -18.65 1.33 -11.37
CA SER A 84 -19.73 1.91 -12.16
C SER A 84 -20.49 2.88 -11.23
N GLU A 85 -20.62 4.15 -11.62
CA GLU A 85 -21.18 5.19 -10.76
C GLU A 85 -22.64 4.85 -10.36
N ASN A 86 -23.26 3.92 -11.08
CA ASN A 86 -24.65 3.52 -10.94
C ASN A 86 -24.91 2.47 -9.84
N ASP A 87 -23.93 1.67 -9.44
CA ASP A 87 -24.20 0.55 -8.50
C ASP A 87 -24.18 0.97 -7.02
N GLY A 88 -23.52 2.10 -6.69
CA GLY A 88 -23.37 2.57 -5.31
C GLY A 88 -24.20 3.80 -4.94
N TYR A 89 -24.53 4.67 -5.91
CA TYR A 89 -25.25 5.92 -5.62
C TYR A 89 -26.72 5.70 -5.26
N LEU A 90 -27.34 4.60 -5.70
CA LEU A 90 -28.75 4.32 -5.39
C LEU A 90 -29.03 4.17 -3.89
N PHE A 91 -28.01 3.79 -3.10
CA PHE A 91 -28.15 3.67 -1.64
C PHE A 91 -28.09 5.03 -0.93
N LEU A 92 -27.41 6.02 -1.52
CA LEU A 92 -27.26 7.36 -0.96
C LEU A 92 -28.33 8.34 -1.48
N THR A 93 -28.90 8.14 -2.66
CA THR A 93 -29.90 9.05 -3.24
C THR A 93 -31.34 8.74 -2.84
N ASN A 94 -31.65 7.49 -2.45
CA ASN A 94 -33.02 7.12 -2.05
C ASN A 94 -33.35 7.43 -0.59
N HIS A 95 -32.34 7.67 0.23
CA HIS A 95 -32.53 8.32 1.51
C HIS A 95 -32.09 9.77 1.32
N ASN A 96 -33.03 10.71 1.38
CA ASN A 96 -32.72 12.11 1.71
C ASN A 96 -32.09 12.09 3.12
N ILE A 97 -30.83 11.66 3.21
CA ILE A 97 -30.04 11.73 4.42
C ILE A 97 -29.71 13.21 4.52
N ASP A 98 -30.60 13.92 5.19
CA ASP A 98 -30.38 15.29 5.58
C ASP A 98 -29.15 15.29 6.50
N PHE A 99 -28.00 15.66 5.94
CA PHE A 99 -26.71 15.73 6.63
C PHE A 99 -26.72 16.73 7.81
N THR A 100 -27.81 17.49 7.95
CA THR A 100 -28.05 18.40 9.07
C THR A 100 -28.51 17.68 10.35
N SER A 101 -28.96 16.41 10.27
CA SER A 101 -29.32 15.57 11.42
C SER A 101 -28.10 14.81 11.98
N THR A 102 -27.34 15.54 12.80
CA THR A 102 -26.26 15.16 13.74
C THR A 102 -26.41 13.81 14.45
N THR A 103 -26.15 12.69 13.78
CA THR A 103 -25.97 11.40 14.47
C THR A 103 -24.78 10.63 13.93
N CYS A 104 -23.99 10.05 14.84
CA CYS A 104 -22.87 9.14 14.58
C CYS A 104 -23.20 8.05 13.54
N LYS A 105 -24.49 7.66 13.43
CA LYS A 105 -25.03 6.72 12.46
C LYS A 105 -24.79 7.11 11.00
N SER A 106 -24.76 8.41 10.66
CA SER A 106 -24.47 8.87 9.30
C SER A 106 -22.99 8.71 8.92
N ALA A 107 -22.08 9.04 9.85
CA ALA A 107 -20.65 8.84 9.61
C ALA A 107 -20.29 7.35 9.51
N GLN A 108 -20.94 6.50 10.33
CA GLN A 108 -20.79 5.05 10.26
C GLN A 108 -21.26 4.46 8.94
N SER A 109 -22.43 4.86 8.45
CA SER A 109 -22.97 4.33 7.18
C SER A 109 -22.10 4.75 6.00
N LEU A 110 -21.57 5.97 6.01
CA LEU A 110 -20.60 6.43 5.02
C LEU A 110 -19.29 5.64 5.09
N LEU A 111 -18.74 5.43 6.29
CA LEU A 111 -17.54 4.62 6.45
C LEU A 111 -17.77 3.18 5.97
N PHE A 112 -18.90 2.57 6.34
CA PHE A 112 -19.25 1.22 5.90
C PHE A 112 -19.36 1.12 4.38
N ALA A 113 -20.05 2.06 3.74
CA ALA A 113 -20.13 2.13 2.28
C ALA A 113 -18.75 2.29 1.64
N ALA A 114 -17.88 3.14 2.21
CA ALA A 114 -16.51 3.33 1.74
C ALA A 114 -15.65 2.07 1.92
N VAL A 115 -15.83 1.34 3.02
CA VAL A 115 -15.14 0.06 3.28
C VAL A 115 -15.58 -1.01 2.28
N LEU A 116 -16.86 -1.09 1.94
CA LEU A 116 -17.34 -2.01 0.90
C LEU A 116 -16.76 -1.67 -0.49
N LYS A 117 -16.73 -0.38 -0.86
CA LYS A 117 -16.07 0.08 -2.10
C LYS A 117 -14.58 -0.26 -2.08
N ALA A 118 -13.91 -0.07 -0.94
CA ALA A 118 -12.50 -0.40 -0.76
C ALA A 118 -12.23 -1.90 -0.90
N ALA A 119 -13.08 -2.75 -0.33
CA ALA A 119 -12.98 -4.20 -0.47
C ALA A 119 -13.11 -4.64 -1.94
N ALA A 120 -14.09 -4.11 -2.66
CA ALA A 120 -14.27 -4.37 -4.09
C ALA A 120 -13.06 -3.91 -4.92
N TYR A 121 -12.51 -2.73 -4.60
CA TYR A 121 -11.29 -2.22 -5.22
C TYR A 121 -10.09 -3.15 -4.99
N ILE A 122 -9.87 -3.60 -3.75
CA ILE A 122 -8.78 -4.51 -3.40
C ILE A 122 -8.93 -5.87 -4.10
N GLN A 123 -10.15 -6.41 -4.19
CA GLN A 123 -10.40 -7.67 -4.91
C GLN A 123 -10.05 -7.54 -6.39
N LYS A 124 -10.49 -6.47 -7.05
CA LYS A 124 -10.20 -6.26 -8.47
C LYS A 124 -8.72 -5.96 -8.71
N PHE A 125 -8.07 -5.19 -7.83
CA PHE A 125 -6.62 -4.99 -7.83
C PHE A 125 -5.88 -6.33 -7.71
N SER A 126 -6.32 -7.18 -6.79
CA SER A 126 -5.73 -8.50 -6.56
C SER A 126 -5.86 -9.42 -7.77
N SER A 127 -7.00 -9.36 -8.46
CA SER A 127 -7.22 -10.09 -9.71
C SER A 127 -6.31 -9.61 -10.84
N ILE A 128 -6.08 -8.29 -10.96
CA ILE A 128 -5.23 -7.75 -12.02
C ILE A 128 -3.76 -8.13 -11.82
N PHE A 129 -3.30 -8.21 -10.57
CA PHE A 129 -1.90 -8.56 -10.25
C PHE A 129 -1.68 -10.03 -9.92
N ASP A 130 -2.69 -10.90 -10.10
CA ASP A 130 -2.62 -12.34 -9.82
C ASP A 130 -2.09 -12.65 -8.40
N LEU A 131 -2.50 -11.86 -7.41
CA LEU A 131 -1.99 -11.98 -6.04
C LEU A 131 -2.44 -13.29 -5.42
N ASN A 132 -1.56 -13.92 -4.64
CA ASN A 132 -1.92 -15.14 -3.92
C ASN A 132 -2.86 -14.83 -2.74
N VAL A 133 -3.59 -15.83 -2.25
CA VAL A 133 -4.60 -15.66 -1.17
C VAL A 133 -4.02 -14.99 0.08
N TYR A 134 -2.76 -15.26 0.42
CA TYR A 134 -2.10 -14.65 1.57
C TYR A 134 -1.85 -13.14 1.37
N GLU A 135 -1.38 -12.75 0.18
CA GLU A 135 -1.19 -11.35 -0.20
C GLU A 135 -2.53 -10.61 -0.24
N GLN A 136 -3.57 -11.20 -0.83
CA GLN A 136 -4.92 -10.63 -0.86
C GLN A 136 -5.44 -10.36 0.55
N ARG A 137 -5.30 -11.34 1.45
CA ARG A 137 -5.70 -11.19 2.85
C ARG A 137 -4.89 -10.12 3.57
N THR A 138 -3.60 -10.04 3.29
CA THR A 138 -2.72 -9.01 3.87
C THR A 138 -3.15 -7.61 3.40
N LEU A 139 -3.47 -7.45 2.12
CA LEU A 139 -3.98 -6.19 1.57
C LEU A 139 -5.33 -5.80 2.18
N LEU A 140 -6.27 -6.74 2.30
CA LEU A 140 -7.56 -6.49 2.95
C LEU A 140 -7.36 -6.05 4.40
N LYS A 141 -6.57 -6.78 5.18
CA LYS A 141 -6.31 -6.45 6.60
C LYS A 141 -5.68 -5.08 6.82
N THR A 142 -4.67 -4.76 6.02
CA THR A 142 -3.79 -3.61 6.30
C THR A 142 -4.12 -2.39 5.47
N GLY A 143 -4.79 -2.57 4.32
CA GLY A 143 -5.07 -1.52 3.35
C GLY A 143 -6.51 -1.02 3.34
N ILE A 144 -7.49 -1.81 3.80
CA ILE A 144 -8.91 -1.48 3.58
C ILE A 144 -9.33 -0.12 4.16
N LEU A 145 -8.90 0.21 5.38
CA LEU A 145 -9.19 1.50 6.00
C LEU A 145 -8.52 2.67 5.27
N CYS A 146 -7.29 2.48 4.79
CA CYS A 146 -6.61 3.52 4.02
C CYS A 146 -7.35 3.82 2.70
N ILE A 147 -7.76 2.76 1.98
CA ILE A 147 -8.52 2.90 0.73
C ILE A 147 -9.91 3.49 0.99
N ALA A 148 -10.58 3.11 2.08
CA ALA A 148 -11.86 3.68 2.46
C ALA A 148 -11.74 5.20 2.73
N LEU A 149 -10.72 5.64 3.48
CA LEU A 149 -10.46 7.06 3.74
C LEU A 149 -10.19 7.84 2.45
N ILE A 150 -9.38 7.30 1.55
CA ILE A 150 -9.10 7.93 0.25
C ILE A 150 -10.38 7.98 -0.61
N GLN A 151 -11.19 6.92 -0.59
CA GLN A 151 -12.46 6.87 -1.32
C GLN A 151 -13.46 7.90 -0.79
N MET A 152 -13.56 8.08 0.53
CA MET A 152 -14.40 9.12 1.12
C MET A 152 -13.94 10.51 0.67
N ALA A 153 -12.62 10.75 0.64
CA ALA A 153 -12.08 12.01 0.15
C ALA A 153 -12.39 12.25 -1.34
N GLU A 154 -12.30 11.21 -2.17
CA GLU A 154 -12.68 11.29 -3.59
C GLU A 154 -14.18 11.55 -3.78
N ASP A 155 -15.04 10.87 -3.00
CA ASP A 155 -16.49 11.08 -3.05
C ASP A 155 -16.85 12.52 -2.64
N CYS A 156 -16.17 13.07 -1.63
CA CYS A 156 -16.27 14.50 -1.27
C CYS A 156 -15.75 15.43 -2.37
N TYR A 157 -14.66 15.08 -3.06
CA TYR A 157 -14.14 15.87 -4.18
C TYR A 157 -15.15 15.97 -5.33
N LYS A 158 -15.81 14.86 -5.67
CA LYS A 158 -16.81 14.79 -6.74
C LYS A 158 -18.11 15.50 -6.37
N CYS A 159 -18.51 15.41 -5.10
CA CYS A 159 -19.71 16.06 -4.61
C CYS A 159 -19.35 17.46 -4.09
N SER A 160 -19.43 18.47 -4.95
CA SER A 160 -19.26 19.88 -4.59
C SER A 160 -20.21 20.37 -3.48
N GLN A 161 -21.15 19.54 -3.02
CA GLN A 161 -22.11 19.79 -1.94
C GLN A 161 -21.86 19.02 -0.64
N LEU A 162 -20.84 18.14 -0.55
CA LEU A 162 -20.47 17.51 0.73
C LEU A 162 -19.68 18.49 1.60
N GLN A 163 -20.28 19.65 1.92
CA GLN A 163 -19.85 20.41 3.09
C GLN A 163 -20.22 19.55 4.31
N THR A 164 -19.22 18.93 4.93
CA THR A 164 -19.41 18.36 6.27
C THR A 164 -19.78 19.52 7.19
N HIS A 165 -21.07 19.68 7.46
CA HIS A 165 -21.52 20.44 8.61
C HIS A 165 -20.76 19.93 9.84
N GLN A 166 -20.37 20.84 10.73
CA GLN A 166 -19.62 20.52 11.95
C GLN A 166 -20.33 19.39 12.70
N ILE A 167 -19.76 18.19 12.67
CA ILE A 167 -20.16 17.08 13.53
C ILE A 167 -19.13 17.07 14.65
N ASP A 168 -19.52 17.56 15.83
CA ASP A 168 -18.69 17.59 17.03
C ASP A 168 -18.49 16.17 17.58
N ASN A 169 -17.61 15.37 16.96
CA ASN A 169 -17.16 14.08 17.48
C ASN A 169 -15.72 13.83 17.01
N SER A 170 -14.86 13.37 17.92
CA SER A 170 -13.43 13.10 17.63
C SER A 170 -13.22 12.15 16.44
N PHE A 171 -14.12 11.18 16.25
CA PHE A 171 -14.13 10.27 15.12
C PHE A 171 -14.30 10.98 13.77
N THR A 172 -15.16 11.99 13.73
CA THR A 172 -15.36 12.78 12.53
C THR A 172 -14.13 13.66 12.27
N ASP A 173 -13.45 14.13 13.30
CA ASP A 173 -12.26 14.98 13.17
C ASP A 173 -11.14 14.26 12.42
N THR A 174 -10.84 13.00 12.75
CA THR A 174 -9.83 12.20 12.03
C THR A 174 -10.16 12.04 10.56
N ILE A 175 -11.42 11.73 10.24
CA ILE A 175 -11.88 11.56 8.85
C ILE A 175 -11.81 12.90 8.10
N VAL A 176 -12.26 13.99 8.72
CA VAL A 176 -12.25 15.34 8.13
C VAL A 176 -10.82 15.83 7.91
N GLN A 177 -9.92 15.60 8.87
CA GLN A 177 -8.52 15.96 8.75
C GLN A 177 -7.84 15.18 7.62
N CYS A 178 -8.03 13.85 7.59
CA CYS A 178 -7.53 13.02 6.50
C CYS A 178 -8.05 13.49 5.15
N ARG A 179 -9.37 13.76 5.05
CA ARG A 179 -9.99 14.28 3.83
C ARG A 179 -9.32 15.56 3.37
N ASN A 180 -9.21 16.55 4.26
CA ASN A 180 -8.68 17.86 3.90
C ASN A 180 -7.24 17.75 3.40
N GLU A 181 -6.40 16.92 4.02
CA GLU A 181 -5.03 16.66 3.57
C GLU A 181 -4.98 15.89 2.23
N VAL A 182 -5.83 14.88 2.03
CA VAL A 182 -5.88 14.19 0.73
C VAL A 182 -6.24 15.18 -0.38
N LEU A 183 -7.19 16.08 -0.13
CA LEU A 183 -7.64 17.09 -1.10
C LEU A 183 -6.60 18.18 -1.40
N THR A 184 -5.62 18.42 -0.52
CA THR A 184 -4.52 19.34 -0.83
C THR A 184 -3.52 18.76 -1.83
N VAL A 185 -3.46 17.43 -1.95
CA VAL A 185 -2.53 16.74 -2.87
C VAL A 185 -3.26 16.20 -4.10
N CYS A 186 -4.49 15.69 -3.94
CA CYS A 186 -5.27 15.07 -5.00
C CYS A 186 -6.26 16.06 -5.63
N HIS A 187 -6.03 16.42 -6.89
CA HIS A 187 -6.89 17.37 -7.63
C HIS A 187 -7.54 16.74 -8.87
N THR A 188 -7.32 15.45 -9.12
CA THR A 188 -7.90 14.73 -10.27
C THR A 188 -8.30 13.33 -9.84
N SER A 189 -9.29 12.71 -10.48
CA SER A 189 -9.65 11.30 -10.20
C SER A 189 -8.43 10.37 -10.33
N SER A 190 -7.59 10.58 -11.35
CA SER A 190 -6.37 9.80 -11.55
C SER A 190 -5.40 9.92 -10.37
N SER A 191 -5.28 11.09 -9.74
CA SER A 191 -4.42 11.27 -8.55
C SER A 191 -4.91 10.47 -7.34
N PHE A 192 -6.23 10.32 -7.15
CA PHE A 192 -6.78 9.43 -6.13
C PHE A 192 -6.46 7.96 -6.45
N ASP A 193 -6.58 7.55 -7.71
CA ASP A 193 -6.28 6.17 -8.11
C ASP A 193 -4.79 5.84 -7.93
N TYR A 194 -3.88 6.76 -8.28
CA TYR A 194 -2.46 6.60 -7.98
C TYR A 194 -2.20 6.47 -6.48
N LEU A 195 -2.83 7.30 -5.65
CA LEU A 195 -2.68 7.22 -4.20
C LEU A 195 -3.17 5.86 -3.66
N LYS A 196 -4.33 5.38 -4.11
CA LYS A 196 -4.86 4.05 -3.75
C LYS A 196 -3.89 2.93 -4.13
N ILE A 197 -3.40 2.93 -5.36
CA ILE A 197 -2.43 1.95 -5.86
C ILE A 197 -1.16 1.97 -4.99
N LEU A 198 -0.60 3.15 -4.74
CA LEU A 198 0.65 3.28 -3.98
C LEU A 198 0.49 2.82 -2.52
N VAL A 199 -0.64 3.13 -1.89
CA VAL A 199 -0.96 2.62 -0.54
C VAL A 199 -1.00 1.09 -0.54
N LEU A 200 -1.67 0.45 -1.50
CA LEU A 200 -1.73 -1.01 -1.58
C LEU A 200 -0.34 -1.62 -1.84
N LEU A 201 0.42 -1.07 -2.77
CA LEU A 201 1.77 -1.54 -3.09
C LEU A 201 2.71 -1.39 -1.88
N ASN A 202 2.53 -0.39 -1.01
CA ASN A 202 3.32 -0.23 0.20
C ASN A 202 3.07 -1.33 1.25
N LYS A 203 1.92 -2.01 1.20
CA LYS A 203 1.57 -3.09 2.13
C LYS A 203 2.21 -4.44 1.75
N VAL A 204 2.68 -4.62 0.52
CA VAL A 204 3.29 -5.90 0.06
C VAL A 204 4.79 -5.72 -0.17
N LYS A 205 5.57 -5.79 0.91
CA LYS A 205 7.02 -5.47 0.89
C LYS A 205 7.88 -6.51 0.17
N ASP A 206 7.52 -7.79 0.29
CA ASP A 206 8.39 -8.90 -0.13
C ASP A 206 8.16 -9.38 -1.57
N ASN A 207 7.22 -8.77 -2.29
CA ASN A 207 6.91 -9.16 -3.67
C ASN A 207 7.76 -8.34 -4.67
N LYS A 208 8.75 -9.00 -5.31
CA LYS A 208 9.64 -8.37 -6.30
C LYS A 208 8.88 -7.80 -7.50
N PHE A 209 7.82 -8.46 -7.95
CA PHE A 209 7.01 -8.00 -9.06
C PHE A 209 6.25 -6.73 -8.69
N LEU A 210 5.59 -6.68 -7.51
CA LEU A 210 4.89 -5.48 -7.05
C LEU A 210 5.84 -4.31 -6.77
N ASN A 211 7.06 -4.57 -6.30
CA ASN A 211 8.09 -3.54 -6.20
C ASN A 211 8.44 -2.94 -7.57
N LYS A 212 8.48 -3.77 -8.63
CA LYS A 212 8.66 -3.29 -10.02
C LYS A 212 7.45 -2.49 -10.50
N VAL A 213 6.23 -2.92 -10.18
CA VAL A 213 4.99 -2.17 -10.47
C VAL A 213 5.05 -0.80 -9.78
N ARG A 214 5.42 -0.74 -8.49
CA ARG A 214 5.57 0.50 -7.72
C ARG A 214 6.57 1.46 -8.37
N SER A 215 7.74 0.96 -8.76
CA SER A 215 8.71 1.77 -9.50
C SER A 215 8.14 2.29 -10.83
N ARG A 216 7.31 1.50 -11.53
CA ARG A 216 6.68 1.97 -12.77
C ARG A 216 5.60 3.00 -12.52
N VAL A 217 4.81 2.88 -11.47
CA VAL A 217 3.83 3.89 -11.04
C VAL A 217 4.54 5.22 -10.75
N PHE A 218 5.68 5.21 -10.05
CA PHE A 218 6.49 6.41 -9.84
C PHE A 218 6.94 7.04 -11.16
N VAL A 219 7.41 6.22 -12.10
CA VAL A 219 7.78 6.72 -13.44
C VAL A 219 6.56 7.37 -14.10
N LEU A 220 5.40 6.69 -14.15
CA LEU A 220 4.18 7.22 -14.78
C LEU A 220 3.72 8.54 -14.17
N MET A 221 3.79 8.68 -12.84
CA MET A 221 3.46 9.93 -12.14
C MET A 221 4.43 11.07 -12.48
N THR A 222 5.71 10.76 -12.67
CA THR A 222 6.73 11.77 -13.04
C THR A 222 6.82 12.02 -14.55
N SER A 223 6.31 11.10 -15.38
CA SER A 223 6.43 11.12 -16.84
C SER A 223 5.18 11.63 -17.54
N GLY A 224 4.19 12.13 -16.81
CA GLY A 224 2.96 12.69 -17.36
C GLY A 224 3.23 13.77 -18.41
N THR A 225 3.19 13.36 -19.68
CA THR A 225 3.03 14.16 -20.91
C THR A 225 3.98 15.32 -21.23
N GLU A 226 5.17 15.43 -20.63
CA GLU A 226 5.87 16.73 -20.68
C GLU A 226 7.37 16.68 -21.06
N THR A 227 7.73 17.55 -22.01
CA THR A 227 9.04 17.68 -22.66
C THR A 227 9.96 18.72 -21.99
N SER A 228 9.45 19.52 -21.04
CA SER A 228 10.21 20.61 -20.41
C SER A 228 10.69 20.30 -18.97
N LEU A 229 11.72 21.02 -18.51
CA LEU A 229 12.34 20.80 -17.20
C LEU A 229 11.46 21.25 -16.02
N SER A 230 10.72 22.37 -16.16
CA SER A 230 9.83 22.89 -15.10
C SER A 230 8.71 21.91 -14.77
N GLN A 231 8.17 21.28 -15.80
CA GLN A 231 7.17 20.22 -15.75
C GLN A 231 7.67 18.93 -15.08
N ARG A 232 8.94 18.59 -15.28
CA ARG A 232 9.57 17.48 -14.54
C ARG A 232 9.74 17.77 -13.05
N LEU A 233 10.09 19.01 -12.70
CA LEU A 233 10.25 19.43 -11.30
C LEU A 233 8.90 19.38 -10.57
N SER A 234 7.82 19.87 -11.19
CA SER A 234 6.47 19.75 -10.60
C SER A 234 6.03 18.29 -10.43
N GLY A 235 6.39 17.39 -11.36
CA GLY A 235 6.14 15.95 -11.20
C GLY A 235 6.86 15.33 -10.01
N ILE A 236 8.11 15.75 -9.72
CA ILE A 236 8.87 15.29 -8.55
C ILE A 236 8.27 15.83 -7.25
N GLU A 237 7.88 17.11 -7.20
CA GLU A 237 7.24 17.72 -6.04
C GLU A 237 5.87 17.06 -5.75
N PHE A 238 5.10 16.77 -6.80
CA PHE A 238 3.86 16.03 -6.71
C PHE A 238 4.07 14.61 -6.16
N LEU A 239 5.07 13.88 -6.69
CA LEU A 239 5.43 12.57 -6.17
C LEU A 239 5.85 12.63 -4.70
N GLY A 240 6.65 13.63 -4.32
CA GLY A 240 7.04 13.85 -2.92
C GLY A 240 5.84 14.08 -2.01
N SER A 241 4.89 14.91 -2.44
CA SER A 241 3.65 15.18 -1.70
C SER A 241 2.78 13.93 -1.56
N MET A 242 2.68 13.12 -2.63
CA MET A 242 1.97 11.83 -2.62
C MET A 242 2.61 10.82 -1.66
N LEU A 243 3.94 10.73 -1.62
CA LEU A 243 4.64 9.83 -0.70
C LEU A 243 4.43 10.24 0.76
N MET A 244 4.43 11.54 1.06
CA MET A 244 4.07 12.03 2.40
C MET A 244 2.61 11.73 2.73
N MET A 245 1.70 11.88 1.75
CA MET A 245 0.29 11.58 1.94
C MET A 245 0.05 10.10 2.29
N ILE A 246 0.82 9.17 1.72
CA ILE A 246 0.74 7.73 2.09
C ILE A 246 0.99 7.56 3.60
N VAL A 247 2.03 8.20 4.14
CA VAL A 247 2.37 8.10 5.56
C VAL A 247 1.27 8.70 6.43
N ASN A 248 0.71 9.84 6.02
CA ASN A 248 -0.39 10.50 6.74
C ASN A 248 -1.66 9.63 6.73
N VAL A 249 -2.08 9.11 5.58
CA VAL A 249 -3.25 8.21 5.46
C VAL A 249 -3.06 6.96 6.33
N GLU A 250 -1.86 6.38 6.36
CA GLU A 250 -1.57 5.25 7.25
C GLU A 250 -1.69 5.60 8.74
N SER A 251 -1.29 6.83 9.12
CA SER A 251 -1.46 7.33 10.48
C SER A 251 -2.94 7.51 10.84
N TYR A 252 -3.73 8.13 9.94
CA TYR A 252 -5.17 8.31 10.14
C TYR A 252 -5.92 6.98 10.20
N ALA A 253 -5.57 6.03 9.33
CA ALA A 253 -6.16 4.70 9.36
C ALA A 253 -5.86 3.97 10.68
N ARG A 254 -4.67 4.15 11.25
CA ARG A 254 -4.32 3.59 12.57
C ARG A 254 -5.16 4.22 13.67
N GLN A 255 -5.22 5.55 13.74
CA GLN A 255 -6.05 6.25 14.72
C GLN A 255 -7.52 5.83 14.61
N LEU A 256 -8.07 5.81 13.40
CA LEU A 256 -9.43 5.37 13.14
C LEU A 256 -9.65 3.92 13.58
N SER A 257 -8.68 3.04 13.38
CA SER A 257 -8.77 1.65 13.83
C SER A 257 -8.82 1.51 15.35
N GLU A 258 -8.07 2.35 16.08
CA GLU A 258 -8.08 2.39 17.54
C GLU A 258 -9.44 2.91 18.06
N GLU A 259 -9.97 3.95 17.43
CA GLU A 259 -11.29 4.49 17.78
C GLU A 259 -12.42 3.49 17.50
N LEU A 260 -12.42 2.85 16.33
CA LEU A 260 -13.38 1.78 15.99
C LEU A 260 -13.28 0.61 16.97
N PHE A 261 -12.06 0.24 17.38
CA PHE A 261 -11.86 -0.78 18.39
C PHE A 261 -12.48 -0.37 19.73
N MET A 262 -12.26 0.88 20.18
CA MET A 262 -12.88 1.39 21.39
C MET A 262 -14.41 1.40 21.29
N PHE A 263 -14.99 1.86 20.18
CA PHE A 263 -16.44 1.81 19.98
C PHE A 263 -16.99 0.39 20.07
N SER A 264 -16.29 -0.60 19.50
CA SER A 264 -16.67 -2.01 19.55
C SER A 264 -16.70 -2.58 20.98
N LEU A 265 -15.87 -2.06 21.87
CA LEU A 265 -15.83 -2.48 23.28
C LEU A 265 -16.97 -1.87 24.11
N PHE A 266 -17.43 -0.66 23.77
CA PHE A 266 -18.31 0.12 24.64
C PHE A 266 -19.77 0.25 24.16
N GLN A 267 -20.08 0.16 22.87
CA GLN A 267 -21.39 0.55 22.34
C GLN A 267 -22.38 -0.58 22.01
N GLY A 268 -22.08 -1.84 22.32
CA GLY A 268 -23.01 -2.95 22.04
C GLY A 268 -23.19 -3.24 20.55
N SER A 269 -24.07 -4.20 20.23
CA SER A 269 -24.15 -4.98 18.96
C SER A 269 -24.20 -4.20 17.64
N ASP A 270 -24.46 -2.89 17.64
CA ASP A 270 -24.65 -2.10 16.41
C ASP A 270 -23.36 -1.95 15.59
N TYR A 271 -22.19 -2.25 16.17
CA TYR A 271 -20.89 -2.17 15.51
C TYR A 271 -20.34 -3.53 15.04
N ASP A 272 -21.04 -4.63 15.33
CA ASP A 272 -20.54 -5.97 15.06
C ASP A 272 -20.29 -6.20 13.57
N ASP A 273 -21.05 -5.57 12.67
CA ASP A 273 -20.88 -5.74 11.22
C ASP A 273 -19.56 -5.13 10.70
N ILE A 274 -19.26 -3.88 11.08
CA ILE A 274 -18.00 -3.21 10.68
C ILE A 274 -16.82 -3.95 11.30
N CYS A 275 -16.89 -4.28 12.59
CA CYS A 275 -15.82 -4.97 13.28
C CYS A 275 -15.61 -6.39 12.76
N SER A 276 -16.68 -7.11 12.39
CA SER A 276 -16.58 -8.43 11.76
C SER A 276 -15.92 -8.34 10.39
N LEU A 277 -16.23 -7.29 9.63
CA LEU A 277 -15.64 -7.05 8.32
C LEU A 277 -14.15 -6.65 8.42
N LEU A 278 -13.75 -5.96 9.49
CA LEU A 278 -12.34 -5.62 9.77
C LEU A 278 -11.54 -6.77 10.42
N LYS A 279 -12.19 -7.79 10.99
CA LYS A 279 -11.54 -8.98 11.56
C LYS A 279 -11.06 -9.97 10.49
N LEU A 280 -11.44 -9.81 9.22
CA LEU A 280 -11.07 -10.68 8.07
C LEU A 280 -9.56 -10.72 7.84
#